data_AF-A0A3S5BGP9-F1
#
_entry.id   AF-A0A3S5BGP9-F1
#
_cell.length_a   1.000
_cell.length_b   1.000
_cell.length_c   1.000
_cell.angle_alpha   90.00
_cell.angle_beta   90.00
_cell.angle_gamma   90.00
#
_symmetry.space_group_name_H-M   'P 1'
#
loop_
_entity.id
_entity.type
_entity.pdbx_description
1 polymer ?
#
loop_
_entity_poly.entity_id
_entity_poly.type
_entity_poly.pdbx_seq_one_letter_code
_entity_poly.pdbx_strand_id
1 'polypeptide(L)'
;MQIKDMFRKKIDREIQGVIIVGQGEETNVAQELEEYVVTRELQRHFADFFAAYKKGIQGTTPKMGVWISGFFGSGKSHFLKILSYLLQNKQVGDKHAIDYFIEDQKITNQMVLADMQLAANTPSDVILFNIDSKSDSNGKENKDAIVNVFLKVFNEMQGFCGSMPHLADLERRLSEEGRFEEFKEKFEEEYADLTVEQKQKIVNNWYDSIMASLKDDERVYIETTDIHEWFLKNAERYDNIRILKSKMENAIFEKLTDHFIIMTGSMAEGTQDRV
;
A
#
# COMPACT_ATOMS: atom_id res chain seq x y z
N MET A 1 -29.94 -47.16 4.94
CA MET A 1 -28.95 -46.28 5.60
C MET A 1 -27.73 -46.21 4.69
N GLN A 2 -27.41 -45.06 4.11
CA GLN A 2 -26.19 -44.93 3.31
C GLN A 2 -25.05 -44.53 4.25
N ILE A 3 -23.83 -45.05 4.03
CA ILE A 3 -22.66 -44.76 4.89
C ILE A 3 -22.39 -43.24 4.98
N LYS A 4 -22.69 -42.50 3.90
CA LYS A 4 -22.57 -41.03 3.85
C LYS A 4 -23.39 -40.33 4.95
N ASP A 5 -24.52 -40.91 5.36
CA ASP A 5 -25.45 -40.32 6.34
C ASP A 5 -24.96 -40.50 7.79
N MET A 6 -23.88 -41.28 8.00
CA MET A 6 -23.25 -41.45 9.32
C MET A 6 -22.26 -40.33 9.66
N PHE A 7 -21.81 -39.54 8.68
CA PHE A 7 -20.82 -38.49 8.90
C PHE A 7 -21.49 -37.20 9.36
N ARG A 8 -20.89 -36.53 10.35
CA ARG A 8 -21.36 -35.22 10.85
C ARG A 8 -21.37 -34.13 9.76
N LYS A 9 -20.51 -34.27 8.74
CA LYS A 9 -20.37 -33.32 7.63
C LYS A 9 -20.40 -34.04 6.29
N LYS A 10 -20.86 -33.36 5.24
CA LYS A 10 -20.98 -33.89 3.87
C LYS A 10 -19.65 -34.39 3.30
N ILE A 11 -19.59 -35.62 2.80
CA ILE A 11 -18.32 -36.26 2.39
C ILE A 11 -17.75 -35.76 1.05
N ASP A 12 -18.55 -35.07 0.25
CA ASP A 12 -18.24 -34.58 -1.10
C ASP A 12 -17.72 -33.13 -1.12
N ARG A 13 -17.47 -32.54 0.06
CA ARG A 13 -16.90 -31.20 0.18
C ARG A 13 -15.42 -31.17 -0.21
N GLU A 14 -15.02 -30.11 -0.89
CA GLU A 14 -13.63 -29.88 -1.29
C GLU A 14 -12.81 -29.42 -0.08
N ILE A 15 -11.68 -30.08 0.24
CA ILE A 15 -10.82 -29.73 1.37
C ILE A 15 -9.44 -29.36 0.83
N GLN A 16 -8.97 -28.15 1.13
CA GLN A 16 -7.63 -27.72 0.72
C GLN A 16 -6.55 -28.45 1.54
N GLY A 17 -5.71 -29.22 0.85
CA GLY A 17 -4.65 -30.01 1.49
C GLY A 17 -3.42 -29.22 1.93
N VAL A 18 -3.25 -27.98 1.45
CA VAL A 18 -2.09 -27.12 1.76
C VAL A 18 -2.57 -25.72 2.07
N ILE A 19 -2.08 -25.17 3.19
CA ILE A 19 -2.39 -23.83 3.64
C ILE A 19 -1.36 -22.87 3.05
N ILE A 20 -1.79 -22.05 2.09
CA ILE A 20 -0.97 -20.98 1.51
C ILE A 20 -1.35 -19.65 2.21
N VAL A 21 -0.35 -18.92 2.69
CA VAL A 21 -0.55 -17.60 3.27
C VAL A 21 -0.75 -16.59 2.14
N GLY A 22 -1.89 -15.90 2.11
CA GLY A 22 -2.17 -14.82 1.16
C GLY A 22 -2.96 -15.18 -0.10
N GLN A 23 -3.58 -16.37 -0.19
CA GLN A 23 -4.49 -16.74 -1.28
C GLN A 23 -5.96 -16.79 -0.83
N GLY A 24 -6.80 -16.00 -1.50
CA GLY A 24 -8.16 -16.35 -1.94
C GLY A 24 -9.28 -16.51 -0.89
N GLU A 25 -10.15 -15.49 -0.86
CA GLU A 25 -11.58 -15.49 -0.49
C GLU A 25 -12.01 -15.81 0.95
N GLU A 26 -12.94 -14.99 1.47
CA GLU A 26 -13.62 -15.19 2.76
C GLU A 26 -14.28 -16.57 2.88
N THR A 27 -14.71 -17.15 1.74
CA THR A 27 -15.25 -18.52 1.64
C THR A 27 -14.27 -19.59 2.11
N ASN A 28 -12.96 -19.40 1.89
CA ASN A 28 -11.91 -20.28 2.38
C ASN A 28 -11.78 -20.18 3.90
N VAL A 29 -11.84 -18.96 4.44
CA VAL A 29 -11.72 -18.71 5.90
C VAL A 29 -12.85 -19.37 6.67
N ALA A 30 -14.09 -19.24 6.19
CA ALA A 30 -15.27 -19.83 6.83
C ALA A 30 -15.11 -21.34 6.98
N GLN A 31 -14.73 -21.99 5.89
CA GLN A 31 -14.54 -23.42 5.85
C GLN A 31 -13.37 -23.85 6.75
N GLU A 32 -12.23 -23.16 6.69
CA GLU A 32 -11.08 -23.46 7.55
C GLU A 32 -11.45 -23.42 9.04
N LEU A 33 -12.17 -22.38 9.49
CA LEU A 33 -12.66 -22.25 10.87
C LEU A 33 -13.65 -23.36 11.23
N GLU A 34 -14.58 -23.67 10.33
CA GLU A 34 -15.58 -24.71 10.55
C GLU A 34 -14.94 -26.11 10.65
N GLU A 35 -13.94 -26.39 9.80
CA GLU A 35 -13.24 -27.68 9.75
C GLU A 35 -12.14 -27.81 10.80
N TYR A 36 -11.73 -26.73 11.45
CA TYR A 36 -10.70 -26.79 12.47
C TYR A 36 -11.12 -27.64 13.68
N VAL A 37 -10.32 -28.66 13.97
CA VAL A 37 -10.53 -29.59 15.09
C VAL A 37 -9.51 -29.33 16.19
N VAL A 38 -10.01 -28.98 17.38
CA VAL A 38 -9.17 -28.72 18.56
C VAL A 38 -8.96 -30.01 19.35
N THR A 39 -7.77 -30.58 19.25
CA THR A 39 -7.34 -31.74 20.05
C THR A 39 -7.04 -31.35 21.49
N ARG A 40 -6.88 -32.35 22.39
CA ARG A 40 -6.50 -32.12 23.79
C ARG A 40 -5.16 -31.37 23.95
N GLU A 41 -4.25 -31.54 22.99
CA GLU A 41 -2.98 -30.82 22.98
C GLU A 41 -3.19 -29.36 22.55
N LEU A 42 -3.98 -29.13 21.50
CA LEU A 42 -4.33 -27.77 21.06
C LEU A 42 -5.09 -26.99 22.13
N GLN A 43 -5.95 -27.63 22.93
CA GLN A 43 -6.60 -26.98 24.09
C GLN A 43 -5.57 -26.33 25.02
N ARG A 44 -4.45 -27.02 25.29
CA ARG A 44 -3.37 -26.50 26.15
C ARG A 44 -2.65 -25.33 25.49
N HIS A 45 -2.34 -25.44 24.19
CA HIS A 45 -1.68 -24.36 23.46
C HIS A 45 -2.54 -23.09 23.35
N PHE A 46 -3.86 -23.23 23.15
CA PHE A 46 -4.78 -22.10 23.22
C PHE A 46 -4.80 -21.47 24.61
N ALA A 47 -4.87 -22.28 25.66
CA ALA A 47 -4.84 -21.79 27.04
C ALA A 47 -3.56 -20.99 27.32
N ASP A 48 -2.39 -21.53 26.96
CA ASP A 48 -1.09 -20.89 27.18
C ASP A 48 -0.98 -19.57 26.40
N PHE A 49 -1.39 -19.58 25.13
CA PHE A 49 -1.35 -18.40 24.27
C PHE A 49 -2.26 -17.28 24.78
N PHE A 50 -3.55 -17.57 25.01
CA PHE A 50 -4.52 -16.53 25.38
C PHE A 50 -4.31 -16.04 26.82
N ALA A 51 -3.82 -16.88 27.74
CA ALA A 51 -3.40 -16.43 29.06
C ALA A 51 -2.19 -15.48 29.02
N ALA A 52 -1.26 -15.68 28.07
CA ALA A 52 -0.15 -14.76 27.85
C ALA A 52 -0.61 -13.46 27.17
N TYR A 53 -1.42 -13.57 26.12
CA TYR A 53 -1.95 -12.43 25.36
C TYR A 53 -2.79 -11.49 26.23
N LYS A 54 -3.67 -12.05 27.09
CA LYS A 54 -4.47 -11.31 28.07
C LYS A 54 -3.66 -10.38 28.96
N LYS A 55 -2.43 -10.76 29.34
CA LYS A 55 -1.55 -9.91 30.16
C LYS A 55 -1.14 -8.64 29.43
N GLY A 56 -1.06 -8.67 28.10
CA GLY A 56 -0.81 -7.50 27.27
C GLY A 56 -2.04 -6.63 27.04
N ILE A 57 -3.24 -7.19 27.12
CA ILE A 57 -4.50 -6.42 27.05
C ILE A 57 -4.73 -5.68 28.37
N GLN A 58 -4.53 -6.36 29.50
CA GLN A 58 -4.87 -5.83 30.84
C GLN A 58 -3.77 -4.93 31.44
N GLY A 59 -2.62 -4.82 30.80
CA GLY A 59 -1.52 -4.00 31.29
C GLY A 59 -0.30 -4.05 30.36
N THR A 60 0.83 -3.51 30.82
CA THR A 60 2.07 -3.48 30.05
C THR A 60 2.95 -4.69 30.40
N THR A 61 3.44 -5.41 29.40
CA THR A 61 4.35 -6.54 29.60
C THR A 61 5.49 -6.51 28.58
N PRO A 62 6.76 -6.73 29.01
CA PRO A 62 7.88 -6.89 28.08
C PRO A 62 7.88 -8.27 27.38
N LYS A 63 7.00 -9.20 27.79
CA LYS A 63 6.93 -10.57 27.26
C LYS A 63 5.95 -10.65 26.07
N MET A 64 6.34 -10.05 24.94
CA MET A 64 5.48 -9.94 23.76
C MET A 64 5.66 -11.08 22.74
N GLY A 65 6.80 -11.77 22.76
CA GLY A 65 7.10 -12.83 21.79
C GLY A 65 6.46 -14.17 22.12
N VAL A 66 5.94 -14.86 21.10
CA VAL A 66 5.46 -16.24 21.16
C VAL A 66 6.25 -17.08 20.17
N TRP A 67 6.72 -18.25 20.61
CA TRP A 67 7.46 -19.20 19.77
C TRP A 67 6.66 -20.48 19.58
N ILE A 68 6.33 -20.82 18.33
CA ILE A 68 5.58 -22.04 17.97
C ILE A 68 6.55 -23.02 17.29
N SER A 69 6.87 -24.12 17.98
CA SER A 69 7.81 -25.14 17.50
C SER A 69 7.18 -26.54 17.42
N GLY A 70 7.73 -27.41 16.58
CA GLY A 70 7.21 -28.77 16.36
C GLY A 70 7.64 -29.36 15.01
N PHE A 71 7.42 -30.66 14.82
CA PHE A 71 7.85 -31.41 13.63
C PHE A 71 7.12 -30.99 12.34
N PHE A 72 7.67 -31.35 11.18
CA PHE A 72 6.99 -31.13 9.89
C PHE A 72 5.64 -31.86 9.88
N GLY A 73 4.60 -31.22 9.31
CA GLY A 73 3.24 -31.76 9.31
C GLY A 73 2.47 -31.67 10.64
N SER A 74 3.06 -31.12 11.71
CA SER A 74 2.38 -31.02 13.02
C SER A 74 1.31 -29.92 13.12
N GLY A 75 1.01 -29.20 12.03
CA GLY A 75 -0.03 -28.17 12.00
C GLY A 75 0.38 -26.77 12.51
N LYS A 76 1.67 -26.46 12.70
CA LYS A 76 2.14 -25.16 13.22
C LYS A 76 1.61 -23.95 12.43
N SER A 77 1.78 -23.97 11.10
CA SER A 77 1.33 -22.87 10.24
C SER A 77 -0.19 -22.75 10.26
N HIS A 78 -0.91 -23.87 10.35
CA HIS A 78 -2.36 -23.87 10.51
C HIS A 78 -2.77 -23.22 11.84
N PHE A 79 -2.12 -23.61 12.94
CA PHE A 79 -2.38 -23.04 14.25
C PHE A 79 -2.12 -21.53 14.28
N LEU A 80 -1.01 -21.06 13.70
CA LEU A 80 -0.71 -19.64 13.57
C LEU A 80 -1.77 -18.90 12.74
N LYS A 81 -2.24 -19.50 11.64
CA LYS A 81 -3.30 -18.93 10.79
C LYS A 81 -4.63 -18.83 11.54
N ILE A 82 -5.01 -19.85 12.31
CA ILE A 82 -6.21 -19.81 13.16
C ILE A 82 -6.10 -18.76 14.26
N LEU A 83 -4.93 -18.63 14.91
CA LEU A 83 -4.70 -17.54 15.86
C LEU A 83 -4.87 -16.17 15.18
N SER A 84 -4.37 -16.01 13.94
CA SER A 84 -4.53 -14.74 13.21
C SER A 84 -6.00 -14.38 12.97
N TYR A 85 -6.84 -15.35 12.62
CA TYR A 85 -8.28 -15.15 12.44
C TYR A 85 -8.98 -14.79 13.75
N LEU A 86 -8.63 -15.47 14.84
CA LEU A 86 -9.22 -15.23 16.16
C LEU A 86 -8.83 -13.87 16.74
N LEU A 87 -7.59 -13.42 16.52
CA LEU A 87 -7.11 -12.13 17.00
C LEU A 87 -7.71 -10.98 16.20
N GLN A 88 -7.74 -11.09 14.88
CA GLN A 88 -8.35 -10.07 14.03
C GLN A 88 -9.88 -10.06 14.14
N ASN A 89 -10.46 -11.23 14.44
CA ASN A 89 -11.89 -11.48 14.63
C ASN A 89 -12.77 -10.85 13.55
N LYS A 90 -12.32 -10.88 12.29
CA LYS A 90 -13.12 -10.37 11.16
C LYS A 90 -14.42 -11.16 11.03
N GLN A 91 -15.43 -10.47 10.52
CA GLN A 91 -16.65 -11.11 10.08
C GLN A 91 -16.35 -11.93 8.83
N VAL A 92 -16.82 -13.18 8.82
CA VAL A 92 -16.63 -14.16 7.76
C VAL A 92 -18.03 -14.71 7.45
N GLY A 93 -18.64 -14.21 6.38
CA GLY A 93 -20.07 -14.42 6.13
C GLY A 93 -20.93 -13.77 7.22
N ASP A 94 -21.76 -14.56 7.90
CA ASP A 94 -22.68 -14.08 8.94
C ASP A 94 -22.11 -14.18 10.37
N LYS A 95 -20.85 -14.63 10.53
CA LYS A 95 -20.26 -14.95 11.83
C LYS A 95 -18.87 -14.34 11.98
N HIS A 96 -18.49 -13.99 13.20
CA HIS A 96 -17.11 -13.67 13.52
C HIS A 96 -16.29 -14.96 13.74
N ALA A 97 -14.97 -14.86 13.58
CA ALA A 97 -14.07 -16.02 13.73
C ALA A 97 -14.24 -16.74 15.08
N ILE A 98 -14.48 -15.99 16.17
CA ILE A 98 -14.70 -16.56 17.50
C ILE A 98 -16.01 -17.34 17.61
N ASP A 99 -17.04 -17.00 16.85
CA ASP A 99 -18.36 -17.64 16.92
C ASP A 99 -18.28 -19.10 16.48
N TYR A 100 -17.44 -19.42 15.49
CA TYR A 100 -17.16 -20.80 15.09
C TYR A 100 -16.60 -21.64 16.24
N PHE A 101 -15.83 -21.05 17.16
CA PHE A 101 -15.29 -21.77 18.32
C PHE A 101 -16.33 -21.96 19.42
N ILE A 102 -17.23 -20.98 19.59
CA ILE A 102 -18.31 -21.00 20.57
C ILE A 102 -19.38 -22.03 20.16
N GLU A 103 -19.91 -21.92 18.94
CA GLU A 103 -21.04 -22.73 18.47
C GLU A 103 -20.69 -24.22 18.34
N ASP A 104 -19.50 -24.53 17.81
CA ASP A 104 -19.02 -25.92 17.70
C ASP A 104 -18.47 -26.47 19.02
N GLN A 105 -18.46 -25.67 20.09
CA GLN A 105 -17.88 -26.00 21.39
C GLN A 105 -16.44 -26.52 21.27
N LYS A 106 -15.63 -25.83 20.44
CA LYS A 106 -14.26 -26.26 20.12
C LYS A 106 -13.33 -26.15 21.33
N ILE A 107 -13.65 -25.32 22.31
CA ILE A 107 -12.88 -25.15 23.56
C ILE A 107 -13.69 -25.70 24.74
N THR A 108 -13.12 -26.64 25.47
CA THR A 108 -13.82 -27.29 26.59
C THR A 108 -13.76 -26.47 27.88
N ASN A 109 -12.67 -25.75 28.09
CA ASN A 109 -12.48 -24.92 29.28
C ASN A 109 -13.09 -23.53 29.10
N GLN A 110 -14.13 -23.23 29.86
CA GLN A 110 -14.84 -21.95 29.82
C GLN A 110 -13.96 -20.73 30.16
N MET A 111 -12.95 -20.88 31.01
CA MET A 111 -12.01 -19.79 31.30
C MET A 111 -11.14 -19.46 30.08
N VAL A 112 -10.69 -20.48 29.35
CA VAL A 112 -9.93 -20.29 28.11
C VAL A 112 -10.81 -19.62 27.06
N LEU A 113 -12.06 -20.05 26.92
CA LEU A 113 -13.01 -19.42 26.01
C LEU A 113 -13.26 -17.93 26.36
N ALA A 114 -13.36 -17.59 27.64
CA ALA A 114 -13.50 -16.21 28.08
C ALA A 114 -12.27 -15.36 27.73
N ASP A 115 -11.06 -15.90 27.89
CA ASP A 115 -9.81 -15.22 27.50
C ASP A 115 -9.72 -15.06 25.97
N MET A 116 -10.21 -16.03 25.20
CA MET A 116 -10.33 -15.94 23.75
C MET A 116 -11.31 -14.86 23.30
N GLN A 117 -12.48 -14.78 23.94
CA GLN A 117 -13.47 -13.73 23.67
C GLN A 117 -12.93 -12.35 24.04
N LEU A 118 -12.19 -12.21 25.14
CA LEU A 118 -11.53 -10.95 25.50
C LEU A 118 -10.56 -10.51 24.39
N ALA A 119 -9.73 -11.44 23.89
CA ALA A 119 -8.80 -11.14 22.80
C ALA A 119 -9.53 -10.77 21.50
N ALA A 120 -10.55 -11.54 21.12
CA ALA A 120 -11.34 -11.33 19.91
C ALA A 120 -12.15 -10.01 19.92
N ASN A 121 -12.53 -9.53 21.11
CA ASN A 121 -13.23 -8.26 21.30
C ASN A 121 -12.29 -7.07 21.52
N THR A 122 -10.98 -7.29 21.53
CA THR A 122 -9.99 -6.22 21.62
C THR A 122 -9.57 -5.80 20.21
N PRO A 123 -9.71 -4.52 19.81
CA PRO A 123 -9.31 -4.06 18.48
C PRO A 123 -7.85 -4.40 18.20
N SER A 124 -7.59 -5.13 17.13
CA SER A 124 -6.24 -5.49 16.72
C SER A 124 -6.11 -5.62 15.21
N ASP A 125 -4.95 -5.20 14.71
CA ASP A 125 -4.52 -5.47 13.35
C ASP A 125 -3.54 -6.63 13.33
N VAL A 126 -3.70 -7.52 12.36
CA VAL A 126 -2.91 -8.74 12.25
C VAL A 126 -2.26 -8.80 10.87
N ILE A 127 -0.92 -8.93 10.87
CA ILE A 127 -0.12 -9.14 9.68
C ILE A 127 0.44 -10.56 9.72
N LEU A 128 0.13 -11.37 8.71
CA LEU A 128 0.70 -12.69 8.54
C LEU A 128 1.65 -12.68 7.33
N PHE A 129 2.92 -12.97 7.55
CA PHE A 129 3.93 -12.95 6.50
C PHE A 129 4.98 -14.04 6.71
N ASN A 130 5.66 -14.41 5.62
CA ASN A 130 6.80 -15.30 5.65
C ASN A 130 8.09 -14.46 5.52
N ILE A 131 9.06 -14.72 6.42
CA ILE A 131 10.33 -14.00 6.46
C ILE A 131 11.15 -14.28 5.19
N ASP A 132 11.22 -15.55 4.75
CA ASP A 132 12.06 -15.96 3.61
C ASP A 132 11.55 -15.40 2.27
N SER A 133 10.23 -15.18 2.14
CA SER A 133 9.63 -14.67 0.90
C SER A 133 9.72 -13.15 0.75
N LYS A 134 10.02 -12.43 1.83
CA LYS A 134 10.05 -10.96 1.87
C LYS A 134 11.48 -10.41 2.03
N SER A 135 12.48 -11.27 2.25
CA SER A 135 13.89 -10.88 2.26
C SER A 135 14.39 -10.64 0.83
N ASP A 136 14.85 -9.43 0.54
CA ASP A 136 15.48 -9.13 -0.75
C ASP A 136 16.74 -9.99 -0.92
N SER A 137 16.99 -10.47 -2.15
CA SER A 137 17.99 -11.50 -2.46
C SER A 137 19.45 -11.16 -2.12
N ASN A 138 19.73 -9.92 -1.67
CA ASN A 138 21.03 -9.44 -1.23
C ASN A 138 21.25 -9.53 0.30
N GLY A 139 20.29 -10.08 1.06
CA GLY A 139 20.28 -10.02 2.53
C GLY A 139 21.02 -11.13 3.29
N LYS A 140 21.73 -12.05 2.62
CA LYS A 140 22.28 -13.27 3.27
C LYS A 140 23.35 -13.02 4.35
N GLU A 141 23.85 -11.80 4.52
CA GLU A 141 24.82 -11.45 5.57
C GLU A 141 24.40 -10.26 6.46
N ASN A 142 23.20 -9.69 6.28
CA ASN A 142 22.85 -8.43 6.95
C ASN A 142 22.07 -8.68 8.25
N LYS A 143 22.62 -8.24 9.39
CA LYS A 143 21.97 -8.32 10.72
C LYS A 143 20.60 -7.64 10.76
N ASP A 144 20.36 -6.71 9.83
CA ASP A 144 19.12 -5.93 9.73
C ASP A 144 18.06 -6.57 8.81
N ALA A 145 18.32 -7.74 8.22
CA ALA A 145 17.39 -8.38 7.28
C ALA A 145 16.00 -8.61 7.89
N ILE A 146 15.94 -9.07 9.14
CA ILE A 146 14.68 -9.29 9.85
C ILE A 146 13.96 -7.97 10.11
N VAL A 147 14.69 -6.95 10.58
CA VAL A 147 14.14 -5.61 10.86
C VAL A 147 13.55 -5.00 9.59
N ASN A 148 14.25 -5.12 8.46
CA ASN A 148 13.79 -4.63 7.17
C ASN A 148 12.51 -5.34 6.70
N VAL A 149 12.40 -6.66 6.91
CA VAL A 149 11.17 -7.39 6.60
C VAL A 149 10.01 -6.89 7.46
N PHE A 150 10.22 -6.69 8.77
CA PHE A 150 9.19 -6.13 9.66
C PHE A 150 8.75 -4.72 9.25
N LEU A 151 9.71 -3.82 8.97
CA LEU A 151 9.41 -2.46 8.51
C LEU A 151 8.64 -2.47 7.18
N LYS A 152 9.05 -3.34 6.25
CA LYS A 152 8.39 -3.50 4.95
C LYS A 152 6.93 -3.89 5.10
N VAL A 153 6.63 -4.97 5.83
CA VAL A 153 5.24 -5.43 5.99
C VAL A 153 4.40 -4.46 6.83
N PHE A 154 5.01 -3.76 7.80
CA PHE A 154 4.32 -2.72 8.57
C PHE A 154 3.95 -1.52 7.69
N ASN A 155 4.88 -1.04 6.87
CA ASN A 155 4.61 0.05 5.93
C ASN A 155 3.56 -0.35 4.89
N GLU A 156 3.65 -1.55 4.31
CA GLU A 156 2.64 -2.08 3.39
C GLU A 156 1.24 -2.11 4.05
N MET A 157 1.14 -2.53 5.31
CA MET A 157 -0.12 -2.54 6.06
C MET A 157 -0.68 -1.13 6.26
N GLN A 158 0.17 -0.13 6.47
CA GLN A 158 -0.24 1.28 6.59
C GLN A 158 -0.59 1.93 5.24
N GLY A 159 -0.41 1.22 4.12
CA GLY A 159 -0.62 1.76 2.77
C GLY A 159 0.57 2.57 2.23
N PHE A 160 1.75 2.39 2.81
CA PHE A 160 3.00 3.04 2.43
C PHE A 160 3.93 2.09 1.64
N CYS A 161 4.98 2.66 1.06
CA CYS A 161 6.02 1.98 0.31
C CYS A 161 6.76 0.95 1.19
N GLY A 162 6.58 -0.33 0.90
CA GLY A 162 7.28 -1.40 1.61
C GLY A 162 8.77 -1.52 1.26
N SER A 163 9.16 -1.17 0.03
CA SER A 163 10.50 -1.42 -0.50
C SER A 163 11.54 -0.37 -0.10
N MET A 164 11.11 0.86 0.21
CA MET A 164 12.00 1.98 0.50
C MET A 164 11.61 2.66 1.82
N PRO A 165 12.28 2.36 2.95
CA PRO A 165 11.93 2.91 4.26
C PRO A 165 11.85 4.43 4.31
N HIS A 166 12.80 5.14 3.67
CA HIS A 166 12.81 6.60 3.64
C HIS A 166 11.64 7.20 2.86
N LEU A 167 11.16 6.51 1.82
CA LEU A 167 9.96 6.93 1.09
C LEU A 167 8.72 6.72 1.97
N ALA A 168 8.60 5.58 2.64
CA ALA A 168 7.52 5.33 3.58
C ALA A 168 7.45 6.37 4.71
N ASP A 169 8.61 6.83 5.21
CA ASP A 169 8.67 7.90 6.21
C ASP A 169 8.17 9.24 5.65
N LEU A 170 8.47 9.57 4.39
CA LEU A 170 7.91 10.74 3.72
C LEU A 170 6.40 10.62 3.56
N GLU A 171 5.91 9.49 3.06
CA GLU A 171 4.49 9.20 2.87
C GLU A 171 3.71 9.27 4.20
N ARG A 172 4.30 8.74 5.28
CA ARG A 172 3.74 8.83 6.64
C ARG A 172 3.63 10.27 7.11
N ARG A 173 4.69 11.07 6.96
CA ARG A 173 4.67 12.50 7.32
C ARG A 173 3.64 13.27 6.51
N LEU A 174 3.56 13.02 5.20
CA LEU A 174 2.54 13.65 4.35
C LEU A 174 1.12 13.23 4.76
N SER A 175 0.94 11.99 5.24
CA SER A 175 -0.34 11.50 5.75
C SER A 175 -0.73 12.17 7.06
N GLU A 176 0.22 12.34 7.99
CA GLU A 176 0.04 13.08 9.24
C GLU A 176 -0.30 14.56 8.99
N GLU A 177 0.26 15.15 7.93
CA GLU A 177 -0.03 16.51 7.49
C GLU A 177 -1.33 16.63 6.65
N GLY A 178 -2.00 15.51 6.32
CA GLY A 178 -3.21 15.49 5.50
C GLY A 178 -3.00 15.81 4.01
N ARG A 179 -1.75 15.75 3.53
CA ARG A 179 -1.33 16.12 2.17
C ARG A 179 -0.92 14.94 1.29
N PHE A 180 -1.08 13.71 1.79
CA PHE A 180 -0.63 12.52 1.08
C PHE A 180 -1.39 12.28 -0.23
N GLU A 181 -2.70 12.47 -0.24
CA GLU A 181 -3.49 12.32 -1.48
C GLU A 181 -3.17 13.44 -2.48
N GLU A 182 -3.01 14.69 -2.03
CA GLU A 182 -2.53 15.79 -2.89
C GLU A 182 -1.17 15.45 -3.52
N PHE A 183 -0.26 14.86 -2.74
CA PHE A 183 1.04 14.42 -3.23
C PHE A 183 0.92 13.31 -4.26
N LYS A 184 0.08 12.29 -4.03
CA LYS A 184 -0.16 11.21 -5.00
C LYS A 184 -0.75 11.74 -6.29
N GLU A 185 -1.80 12.57 -6.21
CA GLU A 185 -2.44 13.19 -7.38
C GLU A 185 -1.41 13.98 -8.19
N LYS A 186 -0.63 14.86 -7.55
CA LYS A 186 0.42 15.62 -8.23
C LYS A 186 1.54 14.75 -8.77
N PHE A 187 1.92 13.70 -8.05
CA PHE A 187 2.95 12.76 -8.50
C PHE A 187 2.47 11.96 -9.72
N GLU A 188 1.24 11.46 -9.72
CA GLU A 188 0.62 10.81 -10.88
C GLU A 188 0.45 11.80 -12.04
N GLU A 189 -0.01 13.03 -11.78
CA GLU A 189 -0.04 14.08 -12.79
C GLU A 189 1.34 14.37 -13.38
N GLU A 190 2.42 14.31 -12.59
CA GLU A 190 3.76 14.62 -13.08
C GLU A 190 4.48 13.43 -13.74
N TYR A 191 4.17 12.19 -13.33
CA TYR A 191 4.94 10.98 -13.62
C TYR A 191 4.12 9.79 -14.16
N ALA A 192 2.80 9.91 -14.39
CA ALA A 192 2.04 8.86 -15.05
C ALA A 192 2.38 8.75 -16.55
N ASP A 193 2.27 7.53 -17.09
CA ASP A 193 2.25 7.26 -18.53
C ASP A 193 0.95 7.80 -19.14
N LEU A 194 0.86 9.13 -19.23
CA LEU A 194 -0.26 9.80 -19.85
C LEU A 194 -0.32 9.49 -21.34
N THR A 195 -1.53 9.35 -21.85
CA THR A 195 -1.73 9.27 -23.30
C THR A 195 -1.31 10.56 -23.96
N VAL A 196 -0.98 10.50 -25.26
CA VAL A 196 -0.61 11.69 -26.05
C VAL A 196 -1.70 12.78 -25.95
N GLU A 197 -2.98 12.39 -25.95
CA GLU A 197 -4.12 13.30 -25.80
C GLU A 197 -4.12 14.02 -24.45
N GLN A 198 -3.83 13.30 -23.35
CA GLN A 198 -3.72 13.89 -22.03
C GLN A 198 -2.53 14.85 -21.94
N LYS A 199 -1.38 14.50 -22.52
CA LYS A 199 -0.20 15.38 -22.59
C LYS A 199 -0.50 16.66 -23.40
N GLN A 200 -1.24 16.56 -24.51
CA GLN A 200 -1.69 17.70 -25.30
C GLN A 200 -2.65 18.62 -24.53
N LYS A 201 -3.58 18.04 -23.75
CA LYS A 201 -4.46 18.82 -22.87
C LYS A 201 -3.65 19.60 -21.83
N ILE A 202 -2.59 19.01 -21.29
CA ILE A 202 -1.70 19.66 -20.33
C ILE A 202 -0.88 20.78 -21.00
N VAL A 203 -0.40 20.58 -22.22
CA VAL A 203 0.23 21.65 -23.02
C VAL A 203 -0.71 22.84 -23.17
N ASN A 204 -1.97 22.61 -23.57
CA ASN A 204 -2.96 23.69 -23.73
C ASN A 204 -3.21 24.45 -22.43
N ASN A 205 -3.57 23.73 -21.37
CA ASN A 205 -3.87 24.35 -20.08
C ASN A 205 -2.68 25.15 -19.53
N TRP A 206 -1.46 24.62 -19.70
CA TRP A 206 -0.26 25.28 -19.22
C TRP A 206 0.12 26.48 -20.09
N TYR A 207 -0.05 26.40 -21.40
CA TYR A 207 0.16 27.52 -22.32
C TYR A 207 -0.80 28.66 -22.01
N ASP A 208 -2.09 28.37 -21.85
CA ASP A 208 -3.09 29.37 -21.48
C ASP A 208 -2.78 30.02 -20.13
N SER A 209 -2.31 29.23 -19.15
CA SER A 209 -1.88 29.73 -17.85
C SER A 209 -0.70 30.70 -17.95
N ILE A 210 0.30 30.40 -18.79
CA ILE A 210 1.45 31.30 -19.03
C ILE A 210 0.96 32.56 -19.74
N MET A 211 0.17 32.42 -20.81
CA MET A 211 -0.35 33.55 -21.58
C MET A 211 -1.17 34.50 -20.70
N ALA A 212 -1.97 33.98 -19.78
CA ALA A 212 -2.73 34.79 -18.81
C ALA A 212 -1.84 35.61 -17.86
N SER A 213 -0.58 35.21 -17.65
CA SER A 213 0.39 35.93 -16.81
C SER A 213 1.20 36.99 -17.58
N LEU A 214 1.18 36.96 -18.92
CA LEU A 214 1.92 37.87 -19.78
C LEU A 214 1.16 39.17 -20.08
N LYS A 215 1.89 40.25 -20.36
CA LYS A 215 1.32 41.54 -20.80
C LYS A 215 0.73 41.42 -22.21
N ASP A 216 -0.11 42.39 -22.60
CA ASP A 216 -0.83 42.35 -23.88
C ASP A 216 0.13 42.33 -25.09
N ASP A 217 1.22 43.10 -25.05
CA ASP A 217 2.25 43.13 -26.09
C ASP A 217 3.06 41.82 -26.16
N GLU A 218 3.42 41.26 -25.01
CA GLU A 218 4.10 39.96 -24.90
C GLU A 218 3.24 38.82 -25.44
N ARG A 219 1.93 38.82 -25.13
CA ARG A 219 0.97 37.83 -25.65
C ARG A 219 0.86 37.87 -27.16
N VAL A 220 0.63 39.06 -27.74
CA VAL A 220 0.50 39.21 -29.19
C VAL A 220 1.74 38.68 -29.89
N TYR A 221 2.94 38.93 -29.35
CA TYR A 221 4.17 38.39 -29.91
C TYR A 221 4.23 36.86 -29.83
N ILE A 222 3.97 36.27 -28.66
CA ILE A 222 4.03 34.81 -28.49
C ILE A 222 3.00 34.07 -29.36
N GLU A 223 1.82 34.64 -29.59
CA GLU A 223 0.83 34.10 -30.53
C GLU A 223 1.31 34.03 -31.99
N THR A 224 2.30 34.85 -32.38
CA THR A 224 2.91 34.77 -33.72
C THR A 224 3.96 33.66 -33.85
N THR A 225 4.35 33.04 -32.74
CA THR A 225 5.37 31.98 -32.71
C THR A 225 4.74 30.59 -32.87
N ASP A 226 5.57 29.60 -33.24
CA ASP A 226 5.16 28.21 -33.41
C ASP A 226 5.29 27.37 -32.13
N ILE A 227 5.57 27.99 -30.97
CA ILE A 227 5.87 27.30 -29.72
C ILE A 227 4.71 26.39 -29.31
N HIS A 228 3.48 26.92 -29.32
CA HIS A 228 2.29 26.15 -28.93
C HIS A 228 2.06 24.93 -29.83
N GLU A 229 2.11 25.13 -31.15
CA GLU A 229 1.95 24.05 -32.14
C GLU A 229 3.07 23.01 -32.04
N TRP A 230 4.30 23.46 -31.78
CA TRP A 230 5.46 22.58 -31.61
C TRP A 230 5.30 21.68 -30.39
N PHE A 231 4.89 22.21 -29.23
CA PHE A 231 4.69 21.40 -28.03
C PHE A 231 3.50 20.44 -28.17
N LEU A 232 2.44 20.81 -28.91
CA LEU A 232 1.32 19.91 -29.20
C LEU A 232 1.72 18.71 -30.08
N LYS A 233 2.53 18.94 -31.11
CA LYS A 233 3.02 17.87 -32.01
C LYS A 233 4.06 16.98 -31.37
N ASN A 234 4.79 17.49 -30.36
CA ASN A 234 5.88 16.78 -29.71
C ASN A 234 5.56 16.34 -28.28
N ALA A 235 4.30 16.41 -27.85
CA ALA A 235 3.87 16.06 -26.50
C ALA A 235 4.25 14.62 -26.10
N GLU A 236 4.21 13.69 -27.07
CA GLU A 236 4.61 12.29 -26.86
C GLU A 236 6.07 12.12 -26.42
N ARG A 237 6.96 13.04 -26.81
CA ARG A 237 8.41 12.96 -26.52
C ARG A 237 8.78 13.20 -25.05
N TYR A 238 7.81 13.54 -24.22
CA TYR A 238 8.02 13.90 -22.83
C TYR A 238 7.37 12.89 -21.90
N ASP A 239 8.19 12.10 -21.21
CA ASP A 239 7.75 11.14 -20.19
C ASP A 239 7.59 11.79 -18.81
N ASN A 240 8.07 13.02 -18.66
CA ASN A 240 7.99 13.79 -17.42
C ASN A 240 7.37 15.16 -17.70
N ILE A 241 6.25 15.45 -17.05
CA ILE A 241 5.49 16.69 -17.31
C ILE A 241 6.20 17.92 -16.78
N ARG A 242 6.95 17.80 -15.69
CA ARG A 242 7.73 18.92 -15.17
C ARG A 242 8.77 19.38 -16.19
N ILE A 243 9.42 18.45 -16.88
CA ILE A 243 10.35 18.78 -17.97
C ILE A 243 9.61 19.46 -19.13
N LEU A 244 8.44 18.96 -19.51
CA LEU A 244 7.60 19.58 -20.55
C LEU A 244 7.22 21.01 -20.18
N LYS A 245 6.67 21.22 -18.97
CA LYS A 245 6.24 22.52 -18.46
C LYS A 245 7.41 23.52 -18.43
N SER A 246 8.53 23.14 -17.82
CA SER A 246 9.70 24.02 -17.72
C SER A 246 10.33 24.33 -19.08
N LYS A 247 10.36 23.38 -20.03
CA LYS A 247 10.87 23.66 -21.38
C LYS A 247 9.97 24.61 -22.16
N MET A 248 8.65 24.49 -21.98
CA MET A 248 7.70 25.39 -22.64
C MET A 248 7.81 26.80 -22.09
N GLU A 249 7.89 26.96 -20.76
CA GLU A 249 8.16 28.26 -20.13
C GLU A 249 9.46 28.87 -20.66
N ASN A 250 10.55 28.10 -20.65
CA ASN A 250 11.84 28.60 -21.13
C ASN A 250 11.79 29.03 -22.59
N ALA A 251 11.12 28.26 -23.48
CA ALA A 251 11.00 28.62 -24.88
C ALA A 251 10.24 29.94 -25.09
N ILE A 252 9.16 30.16 -24.33
CA ILE A 252 8.38 31.40 -24.36
C ILE A 252 9.24 32.57 -23.85
N PHE A 253 9.86 32.44 -22.68
CA PHE A 253 10.65 33.51 -22.10
C PHE A 253 11.93 33.82 -22.89
N GLU A 254 12.55 32.84 -23.53
CA GLU A 254 13.68 33.05 -24.44
C GLU A 254 13.27 33.91 -25.63
N LYS A 255 12.13 33.60 -26.28
CA LYS A 255 11.60 34.41 -27.38
C LYS A 255 11.23 35.82 -26.96
N LEU A 256 10.61 35.98 -25.79
CA LEU A 256 10.32 37.30 -25.23
C LEU A 256 11.61 38.08 -24.94
N THR A 257 12.63 37.42 -24.39
CA THR A 257 13.94 38.04 -24.09
C THR A 257 14.62 38.50 -25.38
N ASP A 258 14.66 37.65 -26.40
CA ASP A 258 15.23 37.99 -27.71
C ASP A 258 14.54 39.22 -28.31
N HIS A 259 13.21 39.25 -28.26
CA HIS A 259 12.42 40.29 -28.91
C HIS A 259 12.42 41.62 -28.14
N PHE A 260 12.17 41.59 -26.84
CA PHE A 260 11.95 42.79 -26.03
C PHE A 260 13.18 43.29 -25.29
N ILE A 261 14.22 42.46 -25.11
CA ILE A 261 15.44 42.84 -24.37
C ILE A 261 16.65 42.93 -25.31
N ILE A 262 16.87 41.95 -26.20
CA ILE A 262 18.08 41.89 -27.04
C ILE A 262 17.94 42.73 -28.32
N MET A 263 16.82 42.60 -29.06
CA MET A 263 16.63 43.37 -30.31
C MET A 263 16.42 44.87 -30.07
N THR A 264 15.71 45.24 -29.00
CA THR A 264 15.53 46.64 -28.57
C THR A 264 16.83 47.29 -28.10
N GLY A 265 17.74 46.51 -27.48
CA GLY A 265 19.08 46.98 -27.10
C GLY A 265 19.98 47.28 -28.30
N SER A 266 19.87 46.51 -29.39
CA SER A 266 20.71 46.73 -30.60
C SER A 266 20.29 47.94 -31.43
N MET A 267 19.03 48.38 -31.33
CA MET A 267 18.54 49.57 -32.05
C MET A 267 18.87 50.89 -31.32
N ALA A 268 19.31 50.84 -30.05
CA ALA A 268 19.70 52.02 -29.30
C ALA A 268 21.14 52.49 -29.59
N GLU A 269 22.01 51.66 -30.18
CA GLU A 269 23.39 52.05 -30.54
C GLU A 269 23.52 52.63 -31.97
N GLY A 270 22.43 52.73 -32.73
CA GLY A 270 22.46 53.11 -34.15
C GLY A 270 22.25 54.60 -34.47
N THR A 271 22.06 55.48 -33.48
CA THR A 271 21.85 56.93 -33.72
C THR A 271 22.66 57.82 -32.80
N GLN A 272 23.98 57.75 -32.92
CA GLN A 272 24.84 58.90 -32.60
C GLN A 272 26.04 58.95 -33.55
N ASP A 273 26.17 60.11 -34.18
CA ASP A 273 27.30 60.63 -34.95
C ASP A 273 27.62 60.04 -36.34
N ARG A 274 27.23 60.81 -37.37
CA ARG A 274 28.17 61.30 -38.41
C ARG A 274 27.64 62.57 -39.11
N VAL A 275 28.22 63.69 -38.66
CA VAL A 275 28.38 65.04 -39.26
C VAL A 275 27.13 65.91 -39.45
#